data_AF-A0A7V1N2E1-F1
#
_entry.id   AF-A0A7V1N2E1-F1
#
_cell.length_a   1.000
_cell.length_b   1.000
_cell.length_c   1.000
_cell.angle_alpha   90.00
_cell.angle_beta   90.00
_cell.angle_gamma   90.00
#
_symmetry.space_group_name_H-M   'P 1'
#
loop_
_entity.id
_entity.type
_entity.pdbx_description
1 polymer ?
#
loop_
_entity_poly.entity_id
_entity_poly.type
_entity_poly.pdbx_seq_one_letter_code
_entity_poly.pdbx_strand_id
1 'polypeptide(L)'
;MVDVVIVGAHPDDIELGFGGAVAKLIDAGYEVAFVDLTNGEPTPFGDPATRAREASEAADLLGVKTRITLDLPNRELTDTITARHKVAEIYRKLKPEMLFIQGGADAHPDHLAGSAIALKARFDAKLTKSNIPGEPWFPKKLFQYLASHLKLHVKPSFILDVSDTFERKLEAVRAYKSQFKAGGKEEEMIGMIRRAGAYYGHLIGTDYGEPVFCDEEIGLKDIRDILI
;
A
#
# COMPACT_ATOMS: atom_id res chain seq x y z
N MET A 1 8.43 -0.64 -17.20
CA MET A 1 8.50 -1.71 -16.19
C MET A 1 8.72 -1.03 -14.86
N VAL A 2 8.24 -1.59 -13.77
CA VAL A 2 8.47 -1.05 -12.41
C VAL A 2 9.00 -2.20 -11.55
N ASP A 3 9.70 -1.91 -10.47
CA ASP A 3 10.18 -2.96 -9.57
C ASP A 3 9.07 -3.41 -8.61
N VAL A 4 8.28 -2.44 -8.12
CA VAL A 4 7.29 -2.66 -7.07
C VAL A 4 5.94 -2.05 -7.45
N VAL A 5 4.87 -2.81 -7.26
CA VAL A 5 3.49 -2.28 -7.26
C VAL A 5 2.90 -2.41 -5.86
N ILE A 6 2.33 -1.33 -5.35
CA ILE A 6 1.67 -1.27 -4.05
C ILE A 6 0.19 -0.95 -4.27
N VAL A 7 -0.70 -1.79 -3.72
CA VAL A 7 -2.14 -1.70 -3.96
C VAL A 7 -2.88 -1.29 -2.69
N GLY A 8 -3.62 -0.19 -2.77
CA GLY A 8 -4.55 0.31 -1.75
C GLY A 8 -6.00 0.24 -2.25
N ALA A 9 -6.97 0.15 -1.32
CA ALA A 9 -8.38 0.18 -1.69
C ALA A 9 -8.79 1.62 -1.99
N HIS A 10 -8.30 2.55 -1.18
CA HIS A 10 -8.56 3.98 -1.27
C HIS A 10 -7.25 4.79 -1.31
N PRO A 11 -7.28 6.00 -1.89
CA PRO A 11 -6.14 6.89 -1.85
C PRO A 11 -5.89 7.45 -0.44
N ASP A 12 -5.00 6.83 0.32
CA ASP A 12 -4.45 7.20 1.64
C ASP A 12 -3.98 5.95 2.40
N ASP A 13 -4.57 4.79 2.09
CA ASP A 13 -4.24 3.49 2.70
C ASP A 13 -2.75 3.16 2.67
N ILE A 14 -2.11 3.38 1.51
CA ILE A 14 -0.70 3.06 1.30
C ILE A 14 0.16 3.98 2.17
N GLU A 15 -0.15 5.27 2.17
CA GLU A 15 0.55 6.29 2.95
C GLU A 15 0.42 6.02 4.45
N LEU A 16 -0.79 5.69 4.92
CA LEU A 16 -1.07 5.38 6.33
C LEU A 16 -0.32 4.14 6.80
N GLY A 17 -0.40 3.05 6.03
CA GLY A 17 0.14 1.75 6.44
C GLY A 17 1.61 1.54 6.11
N PHE A 18 2.13 2.18 5.07
CA PHE A 18 3.40 1.81 4.46
C PHE A 18 4.22 2.97 3.85
N GLY A 19 3.82 4.23 4.07
CA GLY A 19 4.47 5.38 3.43
C GLY A 19 5.95 5.55 3.77
N GLY A 20 6.40 5.13 4.96
CA GLY A 20 7.81 5.21 5.35
C GLY A 20 8.66 4.24 4.53
N ALA A 21 8.16 3.03 4.35
CA ALA A 21 8.78 1.99 3.54
C ALA A 21 8.78 2.36 2.06
N VAL A 22 7.71 2.99 1.55
CA VAL A 22 7.71 3.52 0.18
C VAL A 22 8.85 4.52 -0.03
N ALA A 23 8.95 5.52 0.84
CA ALA A 23 10.02 6.51 0.75
C ALA A 23 11.40 5.84 0.82
N LYS A 24 11.57 4.80 1.65
CA LYS A 24 12.83 4.04 1.73
C LYS A 24 13.13 3.25 0.46
N LEU A 25 12.13 2.66 -0.19
CA LEU A 25 12.27 2.01 -1.49
C LEU A 25 12.68 3.01 -2.58
N ILE A 26 12.06 4.19 -2.59
CA ILE A 26 12.42 5.27 -3.53
C ILE A 26 13.87 5.74 -3.30
N ASP A 27 14.27 5.97 -2.05
CA ASP A 27 15.63 6.41 -1.72
C ASP A 27 16.68 5.32 -2.06
N ALA A 28 16.29 4.05 -2.04
CA ALA A 28 17.10 2.92 -2.51
C ALA A 28 17.11 2.73 -4.04
N GLY A 29 16.41 3.58 -4.79
CA GLY A 29 16.42 3.61 -6.26
C GLY A 29 15.41 2.67 -6.94
N TYR A 30 14.45 2.10 -6.20
CA TYR A 30 13.38 1.28 -6.79
C TYR A 30 12.38 2.15 -7.56
N GLU A 31 11.91 1.67 -8.71
CA GLU A 31 10.73 2.22 -9.38
C GLU A 31 9.46 1.64 -8.73
N VAL A 32 8.74 2.48 -7.98
CA VAL A 32 7.50 2.12 -7.28
C VAL A 32 6.29 2.70 -8.01
N ALA A 33 5.23 1.91 -8.15
CA ALA A 33 3.93 2.35 -8.64
C ALA A 33 2.82 2.08 -7.61
N PHE A 34 1.95 3.05 -7.42
CA PHE A 34 0.74 2.92 -6.61
C PHE A 34 -0.46 2.56 -7.49
N VAL A 35 -1.31 1.69 -6.95
CA VAL A 35 -2.59 1.33 -7.55
C VAL A 35 -3.68 1.48 -6.51
N ASP A 36 -4.50 2.52 -6.61
CA ASP A 36 -5.71 2.66 -5.80
C ASP A 36 -6.86 1.96 -6.53
N LEU A 37 -7.57 1.06 -5.86
CA LEU A 37 -8.67 0.31 -6.48
C LEU A 37 -9.90 1.18 -6.73
N THR A 38 -10.11 2.19 -5.88
CA THR A 38 -11.22 3.14 -5.96
C THR A 38 -10.67 4.56 -5.86
N ASN A 39 -11.51 5.57 -6.15
CA ASN A 39 -11.16 6.97 -5.92
C ASN A 39 -11.38 7.45 -4.47
N GLY A 40 -11.87 6.58 -3.58
CA GLY A 40 -12.17 6.88 -2.19
C GLY A 40 -13.45 7.66 -1.93
N GLU A 41 -14.21 8.11 -2.94
CA GLU A 41 -15.46 8.87 -2.75
C GLU A 41 -16.70 7.98 -2.80
N PRO A 42 -17.74 8.21 -1.98
CA PRO A 42 -17.99 9.44 -1.23
C PRO A 42 -17.28 9.57 0.14
N THR A 43 -16.75 10.77 0.37
CA THR A 43 -16.26 11.45 1.59
C THR A 43 -17.33 11.97 2.56
N PRO A 44 -17.10 12.21 3.87
CA PRO A 44 -17.78 13.32 4.55
C PRO A 44 -17.32 14.70 4.07
N PHE A 45 -16.05 14.81 3.63
CA PHE A 45 -15.46 16.04 3.09
C PHE A 45 -14.66 15.70 1.84
N GLY A 46 -14.67 16.60 0.86
CA GLY A 46 -13.99 16.39 -0.42
C GLY A 46 -14.92 15.95 -1.54
N ASP A 47 -14.31 15.59 -2.65
CA ASP A 47 -14.92 15.16 -3.89
C ASP A 47 -13.85 14.42 -4.73
N PRO A 48 -14.20 13.76 -5.86
CA PRO A 48 -13.23 12.98 -6.61
C PRO A 48 -12.03 13.78 -7.11
N ALA A 49 -12.22 15.05 -7.49
CA ALA A 49 -11.14 15.90 -7.97
C ALA A 49 -10.22 16.33 -6.81
N THR A 50 -10.78 16.59 -5.63
CA THR A 50 -10.04 16.90 -4.42
C THR A 50 -9.22 15.69 -3.96
N ARG A 51 -9.83 14.51 -3.86
CA ARG A 51 -9.12 13.25 -3.55
C ARG A 51 -7.97 12.98 -4.53
N ALA A 52 -8.19 13.17 -5.82
CA ALA A 52 -7.15 12.99 -6.84
C ALA A 52 -5.98 13.96 -6.67
N ARG A 53 -6.24 15.24 -6.34
CA ARG A 53 -5.16 16.22 -6.08
C ARG A 53 -4.37 15.87 -4.83
N GLU A 54 -5.04 15.50 -3.74
CA GLU A 54 -4.38 15.11 -2.49
C GLU A 54 -3.55 13.84 -2.67
N ALA A 55 -4.07 12.85 -3.40
CA ALA A 55 -3.35 11.63 -3.75
C ALA A 55 -2.11 11.90 -4.63
N SER A 56 -2.18 12.88 -5.54
CA SER A 56 -1.02 13.33 -6.32
C SER A 56 0.02 14.03 -5.44
N GLU A 57 -0.41 14.96 -4.57
CA GLU A 57 0.46 15.65 -3.62
C GLU A 57 1.19 14.66 -2.69
N ALA A 58 0.46 13.65 -2.17
CA ALA A 58 1.03 12.59 -1.35
C ALA A 58 2.06 11.74 -2.11
N ALA A 59 1.76 11.36 -3.36
CA ALA A 59 2.68 10.59 -4.20
C ALA A 59 3.96 11.38 -4.49
N ASP A 60 3.85 12.68 -4.82
CA ASP A 60 4.99 13.57 -5.06
C ASP A 60 5.88 13.69 -3.81
N LEU A 61 5.27 13.86 -2.63
CA LEU A 61 5.99 13.91 -1.36
C LEU A 61 6.78 12.63 -1.08
N LEU A 62 6.25 11.45 -1.44
CA LEU A 62 6.96 10.19 -1.31
C LEU A 62 7.96 9.90 -2.44
N GLY A 63 7.93 10.68 -3.53
CA GLY A 63 8.75 10.47 -4.72
C GLY A 63 8.20 9.42 -5.70
N VAL A 64 6.92 9.06 -5.59
CA VAL A 64 6.24 8.09 -6.45
C VAL A 64 5.76 8.76 -7.72
N LYS A 65 6.34 8.37 -8.87
CA LYS A 65 6.02 8.96 -10.18
C LYS A 65 4.80 8.36 -10.87
N THR A 66 4.39 7.15 -10.46
CA THR A 66 3.29 6.42 -11.09
C THR A 66 2.24 6.09 -10.05
N ARG A 67 1.08 6.73 -10.14
CA ARG A 67 -0.12 6.39 -9.36
C ARG A 67 -1.29 6.17 -10.32
N ILE A 68 -1.94 5.02 -10.19
CA ILE A 68 -3.06 4.61 -11.04
C ILE A 68 -4.27 4.42 -10.14
N THR A 69 -5.33 5.16 -10.40
CA THR A 69 -6.61 4.97 -9.71
C THR A 69 -7.57 4.25 -10.65
N LEU A 70 -8.08 3.10 -10.22
CA LEU A 70 -9.10 2.35 -10.94
C LEU A 70 -10.50 2.94 -10.67
N ASP A 71 -11.41 2.66 -11.60
CA ASP A 71 -12.82 3.03 -11.59
C ASP A 71 -13.70 1.98 -10.89
N LEU A 72 -13.21 1.33 -9.83
CA LEU A 72 -14.04 0.43 -9.02
C LEU A 72 -14.85 1.24 -8.00
N PRO A 73 -16.09 0.83 -7.71
CA PRO A 73 -16.97 1.59 -6.83
C PRO A 73 -16.51 1.48 -5.37
N ASN A 74 -16.26 2.62 -4.76
CA ASN A 74 -15.99 2.74 -3.31
C ASN A 74 -17.22 2.33 -2.49
N ARG A 75 -17.01 1.72 -1.32
CA ARG A 75 -18.02 1.14 -0.41
C ARG A 75 -18.81 -0.05 -0.97
N GLU A 76 -18.57 -0.42 -2.21
CA GLU A 76 -19.17 -1.56 -2.90
C GLU A 76 -18.10 -2.49 -3.49
N LEU A 77 -16.84 -2.32 -3.05
CA LEU A 77 -15.72 -3.04 -3.63
C LEU A 77 -15.91 -4.54 -3.41
N THR A 78 -16.03 -5.27 -4.52
CA THR A 78 -16.36 -6.70 -4.50
C THR A 78 -15.36 -7.46 -5.35
N ASP A 79 -14.92 -8.59 -4.82
CA ASP A 79 -13.99 -9.49 -5.48
C ASP A 79 -14.63 -10.25 -6.65
N THR A 80 -14.71 -9.58 -7.79
CA THR A 80 -15.24 -10.11 -9.06
C THR A 80 -14.11 -10.41 -10.06
N ILE A 81 -14.38 -11.28 -11.03
CA ILE A 81 -13.45 -11.55 -12.14
C ILE A 81 -13.08 -10.27 -12.88
N THR A 82 -14.05 -9.38 -13.12
CA THR A 82 -13.83 -8.09 -13.77
C THR A 82 -12.84 -7.22 -12.98
N ALA A 83 -13.01 -7.11 -11.66
CA ALA A 83 -12.11 -6.34 -10.80
C ALA A 83 -10.68 -6.93 -10.81
N ARG A 84 -10.56 -8.26 -10.66
CA ARG A 84 -9.25 -8.95 -10.74
C ARG A 84 -8.57 -8.73 -12.09
N HIS A 85 -9.31 -8.80 -13.19
CA HIS A 85 -8.76 -8.62 -14.52
C HIS A 85 -8.25 -7.19 -14.76
N LYS A 86 -8.93 -6.16 -14.23
CA LYS A 86 -8.44 -4.78 -14.27
C LYS A 86 -7.09 -4.64 -13.55
N VAL A 87 -6.94 -5.27 -12.38
CA VAL A 87 -5.66 -5.26 -11.63
C VAL A 87 -4.59 -6.11 -12.32
N ALA A 88 -4.97 -7.28 -12.85
CA ALA A 88 -4.06 -8.16 -13.57
C ALA A 88 -3.52 -7.50 -14.86
N GLU A 89 -4.33 -6.71 -15.55
CA GLU A 89 -3.87 -5.89 -16.69
C GLU A 89 -2.77 -4.90 -16.27
N ILE A 90 -2.93 -4.24 -15.12
CA ILE A 90 -1.88 -3.36 -14.57
C ILE A 90 -0.61 -4.16 -14.31
N TYR A 91 -0.71 -5.35 -13.71
CA TYR A 91 0.46 -6.20 -13.47
C TYR A 91 1.15 -6.63 -14.77
N ARG A 92 0.41 -6.91 -15.84
CA ARG A 92 0.98 -7.22 -17.16
C ARG A 92 1.63 -6.01 -17.84
N LYS A 93 1.04 -4.82 -17.67
CA LYS A 93 1.55 -3.57 -18.22
C LYS A 93 2.83 -3.13 -17.52
N LEU A 94 2.84 -3.16 -16.18
CA LEU A 94 3.94 -2.65 -15.37
C LEU A 94 5.02 -3.70 -15.11
N LYS A 95 4.69 -5.00 -15.20
CA LYS A 95 5.59 -6.14 -14.96
C LYS A 95 6.38 -6.04 -13.64
N PRO A 96 5.72 -5.80 -12.48
CA PRO A 96 6.41 -5.67 -11.20
C PRO A 96 7.04 -6.98 -10.75
N GLU A 97 8.22 -6.91 -10.13
CA GLU A 97 8.83 -8.08 -9.49
C GLU A 97 8.16 -8.38 -8.14
N MET A 98 7.77 -7.34 -7.40
CA MET A 98 7.19 -7.44 -6.07
C MET A 98 5.85 -6.73 -5.97
N LEU A 99 4.92 -7.31 -5.22
CA LEU A 99 3.66 -6.70 -4.85
C LEU A 99 3.62 -6.43 -3.34
N PHE A 100 3.04 -5.30 -2.96
CA PHE A 100 2.58 -5.03 -1.61
C PHE A 100 1.07 -4.77 -1.67
N ILE A 101 0.30 -5.47 -0.84
CA ILE A 101 -1.15 -5.32 -0.77
C ILE A 101 -1.56 -5.09 0.67
N GLN A 102 -2.78 -4.59 0.91
CA GLN A 102 -3.32 -4.62 2.27
C GLN A 102 -3.46 -6.06 2.77
N GLY A 103 -3.20 -6.31 4.04
CA GLY A 103 -3.40 -7.61 4.65
C GLY A 103 -3.80 -7.56 6.11
N GLY A 104 -3.93 -8.76 6.69
CA GLY A 104 -4.44 -8.94 8.05
C GLY A 104 -5.96 -8.77 8.17
N ALA A 105 -6.43 -8.79 9.41
CA ALA A 105 -7.83 -8.54 9.73
C ALA A 105 -8.15 -7.05 9.65
N ASP A 106 -9.34 -6.72 9.19
CA ASP A 106 -9.83 -5.34 9.13
C ASP A 106 -11.33 -5.30 9.39
N ALA A 107 -11.82 -4.16 9.87
CA ALA A 107 -13.25 -3.86 9.94
C ALA A 107 -13.77 -3.25 8.63
N HIS A 108 -12.89 -2.70 7.78
CA HIS A 108 -13.29 -2.08 6.52
C HIS A 108 -13.52 -3.13 5.41
N PRO A 109 -14.75 -3.28 4.88
CA PRO A 109 -15.05 -4.30 3.87
C PRO A 109 -14.23 -4.14 2.58
N ASP A 110 -14.05 -2.90 2.11
CA ASP A 110 -13.24 -2.65 0.91
C ASP A 110 -11.77 -3.04 1.09
N HIS A 111 -11.18 -2.93 2.30
CA HIS A 111 -9.80 -3.36 2.52
C HIS A 111 -9.67 -4.88 2.33
N LEU A 112 -10.62 -5.63 2.88
CA LEU A 112 -10.69 -7.08 2.74
C LEU A 112 -10.94 -7.50 1.28
N ALA A 113 -11.88 -6.86 0.60
CA ALA A 113 -12.18 -7.13 -0.80
C ALA A 113 -11.00 -6.73 -1.71
N GLY A 114 -10.39 -5.58 -1.45
CA GLY A 114 -9.23 -5.07 -2.20
C GLY A 114 -8.01 -5.97 -2.07
N SER A 115 -7.72 -6.44 -0.86
CA SER A 115 -6.69 -7.46 -0.61
C SER A 115 -6.95 -8.74 -1.42
N ALA A 116 -8.19 -9.25 -1.40
CA ALA A 116 -8.57 -10.44 -2.16
C ALA A 116 -8.44 -10.24 -3.68
N ILE A 117 -8.87 -9.08 -4.20
CA ILE A 117 -8.74 -8.71 -5.61
C ILE A 117 -7.26 -8.69 -6.01
N ALA A 118 -6.42 -7.98 -5.28
CA ALA A 118 -5.00 -7.81 -5.59
C ALA A 118 -4.23 -9.15 -5.55
N LEU A 119 -4.48 -9.96 -4.50
CA LEU A 119 -3.90 -11.29 -4.37
C LEU A 119 -4.30 -12.21 -5.53
N LYS A 120 -5.59 -12.28 -5.86
CA LYS A 120 -6.10 -13.17 -6.92
C LYS A 120 -5.69 -12.68 -8.30
N ALA A 121 -5.61 -11.36 -8.51
CA ALA A 121 -5.09 -10.75 -9.73
C ALA A 121 -3.63 -11.13 -10.01
N ARG A 122 -2.80 -11.34 -8.97
CA ARG A 122 -1.43 -11.88 -9.14
C ARG A 122 -1.46 -13.21 -9.90
N PHE A 123 -2.40 -14.10 -9.57
CA PHE A 123 -2.58 -15.37 -10.27
C PHE A 123 -3.16 -15.16 -11.67
N ASP A 124 -4.22 -14.36 -11.81
CA ASP A 124 -4.88 -14.13 -13.11
C ASP A 124 -3.94 -13.49 -14.14
N ALA A 125 -3.00 -12.65 -13.69
CA ALA A 125 -2.00 -12.02 -14.53
C ALA A 125 -1.13 -13.04 -15.30
N LYS A 126 -0.95 -14.27 -14.83
CA LYS A 126 -0.14 -15.30 -15.51
C LYS A 126 -0.92 -16.17 -16.51
N LEU A 127 -2.24 -16.00 -16.61
CA LEU A 127 -3.08 -16.83 -17.48
C LEU A 127 -2.79 -16.56 -18.96
N THR A 128 -2.41 -17.59 -19.72
CA THR A 128 -2.05 -17.45 -21.15
C THR A 128 -3.25 -17.49 -22.09
N LYS A 129 -4.40 -18.02 -21.65
CA LYS A 129 -5.64 -18.13 -22.42
C LYS A 129 -6.75 -17.28 -21.81
N SER A 130 -6.50 -15.99 -21.64
CA SER A 130 -7.44 -15.02 -21.08
C SER A 130 -7.58 -13.80 -21.99
N ASN A 131 -8.66 -13.04 -21.81
CA ASN A 131 -8.88 -11.76 -22.49
C ASN A 131 -8.23 -10.58 -21.74
N ILE A 132 -7.32 -10.84 -20.80
CA ILE A 132 -6.63 -9.78 -20.05
C ILE A 132 -5.58 -9.16 -20.99
N PRO A 133 -5.56 -7.84 -21.19
CA PRO A 133 -4.59 -7.21 -22.09
C PRO A 133 -3.13 -7.36 -21.61
N GLY A 134 -2.21 -7.38 -22.57
CA GLY A 134 -0.77 -7.48 -22.32
C GLY A 134 -0.25 -8.91 -22.15
N GLU A 135 1.08 -9.04 -22.16
CA GLU A 135 1.77 -10.32 -21.99
C GLU A 135 1.58 -10.87 -20.57
N PRO A 136 1.31 -12.18 -20.41
CA PRO A 136 1.21 -12.81 -19.10
C PRO A 136 2.43 -12.52 -18.22
N TRP A 137 2.17 -12.18 -16.96
CA TRP A 137 3.20 -11.85 -16.00
C TRP A 137 2.85 -12.40 -14.61
N PHE A 138 3.84 -12.90 -13.89
CA PHE A 138 3.66 -13.38 -12.53
C PHE A 138 4.68 -12.72 -11.59
N PRO A 139 4.26 -11.74 -10.78
CA PRO A 139 5.14 -11.13 -9.78
C PRO A 139 5.74 -12.17 -8.85
N LYS A 140 7.05 -12.09 -8.64
CA LYS A 140 7.86 -13.10 -7.96
C LYS A 140 7.53 -13.18 -6.47
N LYS A 141 7.30 -12.03 -5.82
CA LYS A 141 6.99 -11.93 -4.39
C LYS A 141 5.74 -11.11 -4.12
N LEU A 142 5.04 -11.49 -3.07
CA LEU A 142 3.91 -10.75 -2.53
C LEU A 142 4.09 -10.56 -1.03
N PHE A 143 3.94 -9.32 -0.60
CA PHE A 143 3.98 -8.89 0.78
C PHE A 143 2.68 -8.19 1.13
N GLN A 144 2.41 -8.07 2.42
CA GLN A 144 1.26 -7.36 2.93
C GLN A 144 1.71 -6.28 3.92
N TYR A 145 1.06 -5.12 3.84
CA TYR A 145 1.18 -4.04 4.82
C TYR A 145 -0.13 -3.89 5.60
N LEU A 146 -0.09 -3.19 6.73
CA LEU A 146 -1.23 -3.05 7.64
C LEU A 146 -1.77 -1.62 7.66
N ALA A 147 -3.04 -1.45 7.30
CA ALA A 147 -3.81 -0.21 7.43
C ALA A 147 -5.18 -0.50 8.10
N SER A 148 -5.14 -1.20 9.23
CA SER A 148 -6.34 -1.81 9.85
C SER A 148 -7.14 -0.84 10.73
N HIS A 149 -8.46 -0.98 10.68
CA HIS A 149 -9.40 -0.32 11.59
C HIS A 149 -9.61 -1.09 12.91
N LEU A 150 -8.87 -2.18 13.12
CA LEU A 150 -8.92 -2.98 14.34
C LEU A 150 -7.71 -2.72 15.24
N LYS A 151 -7.90 -2.87 16.56
CA LYS A 151 -6.83 -2.77 17.57
C LYS A 151 -6.12 -4.12 17.71
N LEU A 152 -5.33 -4.47 16.70
CA LEU A 152 -4.71 -5.78 16.61
C LEU A 152 -3.36 -5.83 17.33
N HIS A 153 -3.06 -7.00 17.89
CA HIS A 153 -1.69 -7.40 18.25
C HIS A 153 -1.27 -8.51 17.30
N VAL A 154 -0.44 -8.16 16.31
CA VAL A 154 -0.02 -9.06 15.23
C VAL A 154 1.49 -9.20 15.23
N LYS A 155 1.97 -10.40 14.91
CA LYS A 155 3.39 -10.68 14.73
C LYS A 155 3.74 -10.51 13.25
N PRO A 156 4.56 -9.51 12.86
CA PRO A 156 4.99 -9.36 11.48
C PRO A 156 5.97 -10.46 11.07
N SER A 157 6.09 -10.68 9.76
CA SER A 157 7.14 -11.55 9.20
C SER A 157 8.50 -10.87 9.32
N PHE A 158 8.55 -9.55 9.10
CA PHE A 158 9.70 -8.68 9.38
C PHE A 158 9.25 -7.23 9.58
N ILE A 159 10.12 -6.40 10.13
CA ILE A 159 9.89 -4.97 10.31
C ILE A 159 10.93 -4.25 9.47
N LEU A 160 10.49 -3.29 8.68
CA LEU A 160 11.39 -2.41 7.94
C LEU A 160 11.67 -1.18 8.80
N ASP A 161 12.94 -0.92 9.12
CA ASP A 161 13.34 0.35 9.71
C ASP A 161 13.04 1.49 8.74
N VAL A 162 12.31 2.50 9.18
CA VAL A 162 11.91 3.66 8.38
C VAL A 162 12.26 4.97 9.08
N SER A 163 13.20 4.94 10.02
CA SER A 163 13.55 6.09 10.86
C SER A 163 13.90 7.34 10.04
N ASP A 164 14.72 7.17 8.99
CA ASP A 164 15.15 8.27 8.11
C ASP A 164 14.05 8.79 7.18
N THR A 165 12.97 8.03 6.98
CA THR A 165 11.91 8.34 6.01
C THR A 165 10.55 8.59 6.67
N PHE A 166 10.49 8.46 8.01
CA PHE A 166 9.24 8.52 8.75
C PHE A 166 8.55 9.88 8.67
N GLU A 167 9.31 10.98 8.68
CA GLU A 167 8.70 12.32 8.55
C GLU A 167 8.07 12.53 7.17
N ARG A 168 8.68 11.99 6.10
CA ARG A 168 8.13 12.05 4.73
C ARG A 168 6.79 11.32 4.64
N LYS A 169 6.63 10.20 5.35
CA LYS A 169 5.33 9.53 5.54
C LYS A 169 4.30 10.46 6.15
N LEU A 170 4.66 11.16 7.23
CA LEU A 170 3.73 12.06 7.91
C LEU A 170 3.34 13.26 7.05
N GLU A 171 4.27 13.79 6.24
CA GLU A 171 3.96 14.83 5.24
C GLU A 171 2.97 14.32 4.20
N ALA A 172 3.19 13.12 3.64
CA ALA A 172 2.29 12.51 2.66
C ALA A 172 0.88 12.28 3.25
N VAL A 173 0.77 11.82 4.49
CA VAL A 173 -0.52 11.65 5.18
C VAL A 173 -1.23 13.01 5.35
N ARG A 174 -0.49 14.08 5.68
CA ARG A 174 -1.07 15.44 5.82
C ARG A 174 -1.56 16.04 4.50
N ALA A 175 -1.16 15.51 3.34
CA ALA A 175 -1.68 15.96 2.06
C ALA A 175 -3.20 15.72 1.94
N TYR A 176 -3.73 14.69 2.62
CA TYR A 176 -5.16 14.33 2.66
C TYR A 176 -5.97 15.22 3.61
N LYS A 177 -5.99 16.52 3.30
CA LYS A 177 -6.65 17.57 4.09
C LYS A 177 -8.14 17.31 4.23
N SER A 178 -8.79 16.80 3.19
CA SER A 178 -10.20 16.41 3.21
C SER A 178 -10.48 15.30 4.23
N GLN A 179 -9.56 14.36 4.42
CA GLN A 179 -9.77 13.22 5.31
C GLN A 179 -9.47 13.53 6.77
N PHE A 180 -8.33 14.19 7.02
CA PHE A 180 -7.81 14.31 8.38
C PHE A 180 -7.96 15.73 8.93
N LYS A 181 -7.74 16.76 8.12
CA LYS A 181 -7.77 18.16 8.59
C LYS A 181 -9.20 18.71 8.67
N ALA A 182 -10.02 18.51 7.64
CA ALA A 182 -11.38 19.06 7.57
C ALA A 182 -12.28 18.56 8.71
N GLY A 183 -12.08 17.32 9.14
CA GLY A 183 -12.78 16.73 10.29
C GLY A 183 -12.11 16.96 11.66
N GLY A 184 -10.99 17.71 11.72
CA GLY A 184 -10.26 17.98 12.96
C GLY A 184 -9.54 16.77 13.57
N LYS A 185 -9.22 15.75 12.76
CA LYS A 185 -8.61 14.48 13.20
C LYS A 185 -7.11 14.37 12.89
N GLU A 186 -6.51 15.37 12.25
CA GLU A 186 -5.12 15.37 11.79
C GLU A 186 -4.13 14.99 12.90
N GLU A 187 -4.13 15.71 14.03
CA GLU A 187 -3.19 15.45 15.12
C GLU A 187 -3.42 14.10 15.82
N GLU A 188 -4.68 13.65 15.91
CA GLU A 188 -5.00 12.31 16.44
C GLU A 188 -4.40 11.22 15.54
N MET A 189 -4.61 11.35 14.22
CA MET A 189 -4.10 10.44 13.21
C MET A 189 -2.57 10.40 13.22
N ILE A 190 -1.92 11.56 13.18
CA ILE A 190 -0.44 11.66 13.22
C ILE A 190 0.10 11.06 14.53
N GLY A 191 -0.55 11.33 15.66
CA GLY A 191 -0.17 10.74 16.94
C GLY A 191 -0.30 9.21 16.95
N MET A 192 -1.35 8.67 16.31
CA MET A 192 -1.53 7.23 16.16
C MET A 192 -0.42 6.60 15.32
N ILE A 193 -0.10 7.20 14.17
CA ILE A 193 0.96 6.73 13.27
C ILE A 193 2.31 6.75 13.98
N ARG A 194 2.65 7.83 14.70
CA ARG A 194 3.88 7.91 15.50
C ARG A 194 3.98 6.80 16.53
N ARG A 195 2.91 6.53 17.28
CA ARG A 195 2.89 5.46 18.29
C ARG A 195 3.07 4.08 17.67
N ALA A 196 2.39 3.81 16.57
CA ALA A 196 2.53 2.54 15.85
C ALA A 196 3.95 2.35 15.30
N GLY A 197 4.50 3.38 14.63
CA GLY A 197 5.85 3.36 14.10
C GLY A 197 6.90 3.14 15.19
N ALA A 198 6.79 3.87 16.31
CA ALA A 198 7.73 3.75 17.43
C ALA A 198 7.63 2.38 18.12
N TYR A 199 6.43 1.81 18.21
CA TYR A 199 6.24 0.46 18.73
C TYR A 199 7.02 -0.57 17.90
N TYR A 200 6.88 -0.56 16.57
CA TYR A 200 7.60 -1.51 15.72
C TYR A 200 9.10 -1.20 15.61
N GLY A 201 9.51 0.07 15.60
CA GLY A 201 10.92 0.47 15.66
C GLY A 201 11.60 -0.08 16.92
N HIS A 202 10.94 0.05 18.07
CA HIS A 202 11.45 -0.49 19.33
C HIS A 202 11.74 -2.00 19.27
N LEU A 203 10.92 -2.78 18.56
CA LEU A 203 11.11 -4.24 18.44
C LEU A 203 12.37 -4.64 17.64
N ILE A 204 12.94 -3.71 16.87
CA ILE A 204 14.19 -3.91 16.11
C ILE A 204 15.32 -2.95 16.52
N GLY A 205 15.12 -2.16 17.59
CA GLY A 205 16.15 -1.25 18.09
C GLY A 205 16.32 0.06 17.32
N THR A 206 15.29 0.50 16.59
CA THR A 206 15.29 1.77 15.83
C THR A 206 14.18 2.72 16.30
N ASP A 207 14.18 3.97 15.82
CA ASP A 207 13.19 4.98 16.23
C ASP A 207 11.80 4.67 15.66
N TYR A 208 11.73 4.26 14.40
CA TYR A 208 10.49 3.92 13.72
C TYR A 208 10.62 2.70 12.82
N GLY A 209 9.59 1.86 12.82
CA GLY A 209 9.49 0.68 11.96
C GLY A 209 8.10 0.51 11.36
N GLU A 210 8.01 -0.13 10.20
CA GLU A 210 6.75 -0.55 9.58
C GLU A 210 6.70 -2.07 9.46
N PRO A 211 5.62 -2.72 9.93
CA PRO A 211 5.48 -4.17 9.88
C PRO A 211 5.14 -4.63 8.46
N VAL A 212 5.80 -5.71 8.03
CA VAL A 212 5.50 -6.40 6.78
C VAL A 212 5.17 -7.86 7.06
N PHE A 213 4.14 -8.36 6.37
CA PHE A 213 3.70 -9.75 6.45
C PHE A 213 3.93 -10.45 5.12
N CYS A 214 4.26 -11.73 5.19
CA CYS A 214 4.48 -12.58 4.04
C CYS A 214 4.10 -14.01 4.40
N ASP A 215 3.34 -14.66 3.51
CA ASP A 215 3.00 -16.08 3.60
C ASP A 215 4.07 -16.98 2.95
N GLU A 216 5.03 -16.38 2.25
CA GLU A 216 6.13 -17.07 1.57
C GLU A 216 7.44 -16.90 2.35
N GLU A 217 8.32 -17.89 2.28
CA GLU A 217 9.63 -17.83 2.96
C GLU A 217 10.53 -16.71 2.41
N ILE A 218 11.27 -16.08 3.32
CA ILE A 218 12.25 -15.02 3.01
C ILE A 218 13.64 -15.66 2.97
N GLY A 219 14.27 -15.63 1.80
CA GLY A 219 15.64 -16.12 1.63
C GLY A 219 16.66 -15.04 1.96
N LEU A 220 17.71 -15.42 2.69
CA LEU A 220 18.86 -14.56 3.00
C LEU A 220 20.09 -15.07 2.25
N LYS A 221 20.99 -14.16 1.85
CA LYS A 221 22.26 -14.54 1.22
C LYS A 221 23.38 -14.66 2.24
N ASP A 222 23.34 -13.88 3.31
CA ASP A 222 24.25 -13.95 4.46
C ASP A 222 23.43 -13.85 5.75
N ILE A 223 23.88 -14.52 6.82
CA ILE A 223 23.23 -14.42 8.14
C ILE A 223 23.29 -13.00 8.70
N ARG A 224 24.27 -12.19 8.29
CA ARG A 224 24.39 -10.77 8.69
C ARG A 224 23.22 -9.92 8.19
N ASP A 225 22.48 -10.37 7.16
CA ASP A 225 21.31 -9.67 6.63
C ASP A 225 20.16 -9.55 7.67
N ILE A 226 20.21 -10.29 8.79
CA ILE A 226 19.23 -10.20 9.89
C ILE A 226 19.52 -9.08 10.89
N LEU A 227 20.73 -8.53 10.85
CA LEU A 227 21.13 -7.46 11.76
C LEU A 227 20.70 -6.13 11.15
N ILE A 228 20.08 -5.31 11.99
CA ILE A 228 19.70 -3.93 11.69
C ILE A 228 20.68 -3.01 12.42
#